data_AF-G2MUG2-F1
#
_entry.id   AF-G2MUG2-F1
#
_cell.length_a   1.000
_cell.length_b   1.000
_cell.length_c   1.000
_cell.angle_alpha   90.00
_cell.angle_beta   90.00
_cell.angle_gamma   90.00
#
_symmetry.space_group_name_H-M   'P 1'
#
loop_
_entity.id
_entity.type
_entity.pdbx_description
1 polymer ?
#
loop_
_entity_poly.entity_id
_entity_poly.type
_entity_poly.pdbx_seq_one_letter_code
_entity_poly.pdbx_strand_id
1 'polypeptide(L)' 'MVKDPVCGMMVKEEEAVAKSEYKGKAYYFCSNHCKMEFDKNPEKYVRDEMGHGHHEHENHGCC' A
#
# COMPACT_ATOMS: atom_id res chain seq x y z
N MET A 1 9.62 -9.07 -3.63
CA MET A 1 9.91 -7.64 -3.35
C MET A 1 8.57 -6.98 -3.10
N VAL A 2 8.43 -6.36 -1.93
CA VAL A 2 7.22 -5.72 -1.45
C VAL A 2 7.44 -4.21 -1.47
N LYS A 3 6.41 -3.48 -1.86
CA LYS A 3 6.47 -2.02 -1.92
C LYS A 3 6.12 -1.47 -0.55
N ASP A 4 7.02 -0.70 0.05
CA ASP A 4 6.72 0.06 1.25
C ASP A 4 5.63 1.08 0.90
N PRO A 5 4.45 1.01 1.53
CA PRO A 5 3.33 1.87 1.14
C PRO A 5 3.48 3.31 1.67
N VAL A 6 4.43 3.56 2.58
CA VAL A 6 4.71 4.91 3.10
C VAL A 6 5.61 5.68 2.15
N CYS A 7 6.76 5.10 1.76
CA CYS A 7 7.73 5.78 0.91
C CYS A 7 7.72 5.35 -0.56
N GLY A 8 7.02 4.26 -0.90
CA GLY A 8 6.97 3.70 -2.24
C GLY A 8 8.23 2.91 -2.66
N MET A 9 9.18 2.71 -1.74
CA MET A 9 10.43 2.01 -2.01
C MET A 9 10.21 0.49 -2.09
N MET A 10 10.94 -0.17 -3.00
CA MET A 10 10.97 -1.63 -3.06
C MET A 10 11.85 -2.18 -1.94
N VAL A 11 11.27 -3.00 -1.07
CA VAL A 11 11.97 -3.72 0.02
C VAL A 11 11.81 -5.22 -0.19
N LYS A 12 12.78 -6.00 0.27
CA LYS A 12 12.62 -7.46 0.34
C LYS A 12 12.07 -7.84 1.71
N GLU A 13 11.19 -8.83 1.75
CA GLU A 13 10.57 -9.30 3.00
C GLU A 13 11.61 -9.82 4.00
N GLU A 14 12.69 -10.41 3.48
CA GLU A 14 13.85 -10.88 4.23
C GLU A 14 14.79 -9.75 4.71
N GLU A 15 14.84 -8.62 4.01
CA GLU A 15 15.66 -7.45 4.35
C GLU A 15 14.85 -6.35 5.07
N ALA A 16 13.56 -6.59 5.30
CA ALA A 16 12.69 -5.62 5.93
C ALA A 16 13.12 -5.38 7.38
N VAL A 17 13.49 -4.13 7.68
CA VAL A 17 13.87 -3.71 9.03
C VAL A 17 12.67 -3.81 9.98
N ALA A 18 11.48 -3.55 9.46
CA ALA A 18 10.25 -3.58 10.24
C ALA A 18 9.10 -4.19 9.42
N LYS A 19 8.15 -4.83 10.10
CA LYS A 19 6.91 -5.34 9.51
C LYS A 19 5.71 -5.05 10.39
N SER A 20 4.53 -4.97 9.80
CA SER A 20 3.25 -4.79 10.50
C SER A 20 2.18 -5.64 9.84
N GLU A 21 1.27 -6.19 10.63
CA GLU A 21 0.18 -7.01 10.13
C GLU A 21 -1.12 -6.21 10.20
N TYR A 22 -1.78 -6.01 9.05
CA TYR A 22 -2.98 -5.20 8.96
C TYR A 22 -4.01 -5.87 8.06
N LYS A 23 -5.24 -6.05 8.56
CA LYS A 23 -6.33 -6.76 7.86
C LYS A 23 -5.95 -8.17 7.36
N GLY A 24 -5.08 -8.87 8.10
CA GLY A 24 -4.58 -10.20 7.73
C GLY A 24 -3.56 -10.21 6.59
N LYS A 25 -3.02 -9.03 6.21
CA LYS A 25 -1.89 -8.89 5.29
C LYS A 25 -0.65 -8.44 6.06
N ALA A 26 0.50 -9.02 5.72
CA ALA A 26 1.79 -8.58 6.24
C ALA A 26 2.37 -7.47 5.34
N TYR A 27 2.68 -6.33 5.96
CA TYR A 27 3.33 -5.18 5.35
C TYR A 27 4.76 -5.05 5.86
N TYR A 28 5.66 -4.67 4.97
CA TYR A 28 7.08 -4.60 5.25
C TYR A 28 7.60 -3.19 4.95
N PHE A 29 8.51 -2.72 5.79
CA PHE A 29 8.99 -1.35 5.79
C PHE A 29 10.51 -1.31 5.72
N CYS A 30 11.04 -0.33 5.00
CA CYS A 30 12.47 -0.11 4.90
C CYS A 30 13.06 0.43 6.21
N SER A 31 12.23 0.94 7.12
CA SER A 31 12.66 1.59 8.35
C SER A 31 11.56 1.58 9.41
N ASN A 32 11.97 1.66 10.69
CA ASN A 32 11.03 1.81 11.81
C ASN A 32 10.17 3.09 11.70
N HIS A 33 10.70 4.15 11.08
CA HIS A 33 9.94 5.37 10.83
C HIS A 33 8.74 5.12 9.93
N CYS A 34 8.93 4.38 8.83
CA CYS A 34 7.85 4.00 7.91
C CYS A 34 6.83 3.10 8.63
N LYS A 35 7.27 2.14 9.46
CA LYS A 35 6.34 1.38 10.30
C LYS A 35 5.50 2.31 11.20
N MET A 36 6.11 3.27 11.89
CA MET A 36 5.39 4.19 12.78
C MET A 36 4.38 5.07 12.02
N GLU A 37 4.74 5.59 10.84
CA GLU A 37 3.80 6.33 9.99
C GLU A 37 2.63 5.45 9.55
N PHE A 38 2.92 4.22 9.12
CA PHE A 38 1.91 3.25 8.77
C PHE A 38 1.00 2.91 9.95
N ASP A 39 1.55 2.69 11.14
CA ASP A 39 0.79 2.38 12.37
C ASP A 39 -0.15 3.54 12.76
N LYS A 40 0.28 4.79 12.51
CA LYS A 40 -0.55 5.98 12.77
C LYS A 40 -1.77 6.04 11.86
N ASN A 41 -1.64 5.68 10.58
CA ASN A 41 -2.74 5.79 9.60
C ASN A 41 -2.72 4.65 8.55
N PRO A 42 -2.87 3.38 8.94
CA PRO A 42 -2.68 2.24 8.05
C PRO A 42 -3.73 2.21 6.93
N GLU A 43 -4.94 2.68 7.23
CA GLU A 43 -6.05 2.77 6.27
C GLU A 43 -5.73 3.63 5.05
N LYS A 44 -4.96 4.71 5.22
CA LYS A 44 -4.59 5.61 4.11
C LYS A 44 -3.66 4.90 3.12
N TYR A 45 -2.76 4.08 3.63
CA TYR A 45 -1.75 3.36 2.85
C TYR A 45 -2.33 2.09 2.21
N VAL A 46 -3.22 1.39 2.90
CA VAL A 46 -3.86 0.14 2.43
C VAL A 46 -5.00 0.42 1.43
N ARG A 47 -5.52 1.65 1.38
CA ARG A 47 -6.59 2.00 0.43
C ARG A 47 -6.07 2.26 -0.99
N ASP A 48 -4.81 2.67 -1.12
CA ASP A 48 -4.20 2.98 -2.43
C ASP A 48 -4.04 1.73 -3.31
N GLU A 49 -3.75 0.58 -2.68
CA GLU A 49 -3.65 -0.74 -3.36
C GLU A 49 -5.01 -1.32 -3.80
N MET A 50 -6.15 -0.76 -3.35
CA MET A 50 -7.50 -1.22 -3.70
C MET A 50 -8.28 -0.19 -4.54
N GLY A 51 -7.62 0.88 -5.02
CA GLY A 51 -8.29 2.12 -5.41
C GLY A 51 -8.19 2.57 -6.87
N HIS A 52 -7.61 1.79 -7.78
CA HIS A 52 -7.58 2.15 -9.20
C HIS A 52 -8.12 1.04 -10.09
N GLY A 53 -9.39 0.67 -9.85
CA GLY A 53 -10.25 0.19 -10.92
C GLY A 53 -10.52 1.34 -11.87
N HIS A 54 -9.64 1.53 -12.85
CA HIS A 54 -9.93 2.27 -14.06
C HIS A 54 -11.01 1.47 -14.81
N HIS A 55 -12.28 1.70 -14.48
CA HIS A 55 -13.35 1.37 -15.40
C HIS A 55 -13.69 2.64 -16.18
N GLU A 56 -12.76 3.00 -17.06
CA GLU A 56 -13.14 3.64 -18.30
C GLU A 56 -13.90 2.57 -19.08
N HIS A 57 -15.23 2.66 -19.13
CA HIS A 57 -15.97 2.12 -20.26
C HIS A 57 -17.35 2.79 -20.37
N GLU A 58 -17.51 3.45 -21.53
CA GLU A 58 -18.73 3.56 -22.32
C GLU A 58 -19.83 4.50 -21.81
N ASN A 59 -19.66 5.80 -22.07
CA ASN A 59 -20.82 6.57 -22.55
C ASN A 59 -20.94 6.38 -24.06
N HIS A 60 -21.45 5.21 -24.44
CA HIS A 60 -22.03 4.98 -25.75
C HIS A 60 -23.43 5.61 -25.74
N GLY A 61 -23.55 6.80 -26.34
CA GLY A 61 -24.78 7.34 -26.93
C GLY A 61 -25.76 8.11 -26.03
N CYS A 62 -25.89 9.42 -26.29
CA CYS A 62 -27.16 10.01 -26.75
C CYS A 62 -26.98 11.44 -27.29
N CYS A 63 -27.60 11.68 -28.46
CA CYS A 63 -27.70 12.89 -29.31
C CYS A 63 -26.52 13.20 -30.25
#